data_AF-A0A7X6NIJ3-F1
#
_entry.id   AF-A0A7X6NIJ3-F1
#
_cell.length_a   1.000
_cell.length_b   1.000
_cell.length_c   1.000
_cell.angle_alpha   90.00
_cell.angle_beta   90.00
_cell.angle_gamma   90.00
#
_symmetry.space_group_name_H-M   'P 1'
#
loop_
_entity.id
_entity.type
_entity.pdbx_description
1 polymer ?
#
loop_
_entity_poly.entity_id
_entity_poly.type
_entity_poly.pdbx_seq_one_letter_code
_entity_poly.pdbx_strand_id
1 'polypeptide(L)' 'GNALNPAITDLKTFVLYAVVPFNLLKGTIVSAMVILIYKKLSPILHR' A
#
# COMPACT_ATOMS: atom_id res chain seq x y z
N GLY A 1 -3.26 -13.90 -14.08
CA GLY A 1 -3.29 -14.34 -12.68
C GLY A 1 -2.79 -15.77 -12.58
N ASN A 2 -3.63 -16.73 -12.96
CA ASN A 2 -3.35 -18.17 -12.91
C ASN A 2 -2.02 -18.60 -13.56
N ALA A 3 -1.66 -18.01 -14.71
CA ALA A 3 -0.39 -18.32 -15.40
C ALA A 3 0.87 -17.83 -14.66
N LEU A 4 0.75 -16.86 -13.74
CA LEU A 4 1.87 -16.31 -12.96
C LEU A 4 1.87 -16.86 -11.53
N ASN A 5 0.68 -17.05 -10.97
CA ASN A 5 0.47 -17.67 -9.67
C ASN A 5 -0.72 -18.63 -9.80
N PRO A 6 -0.49 -19.95 -9.77
CA PRO A 6 -1.55 -20.96 -9.84
C PRO A 6 -2.60 -20.85 -8.73
N ALA A 7 -2.30 -20.16 -7.62
CA ALA A 7 -3.25 -19.91 -6.55
C ALA A 7 -4.34 -18.87 -6.93
N ILE A 8 -4.21 -18.19 -8.06
CA ILE A 8 -5.20 -17.22 -8.56
C ILE A 8 -6.08 -17.91 -9.61
N THR A 9 -7.17 -18.51 -9.14
CA THR A 9 -8.11 -19.28 -9.97
C THR A 9 -9.31 -18.47 -10.46
N ASP A 10 -9.65 -17.40 -9.76
CA ASP A 10 -10.88 -16.63 -9.95
C ASP A 10 -10.69 -15.17 -9.48
N LEU A 11 -11.72 -14.35 -9.64
CA LEU A 11 -11.63 -12.92 -9.29
C LEU A 11 -11.40 -12.70 -7.78
N LYS A 12 -11.99 -13.53 -6.91
CA LYS A 12 -11.84 -13.39 -5.46
C LYS A 12 -10.39 -13.66 -5.04
N THR A 13 -9.81 -14.75 -5.54
CA THR A 13 -8.40 -15.09 -5.26
C THR A 13 -7.43 -14.07 -5.87
N PHE A 14 -7.75 -13.49 -7.03
CA PHE A 14 -6.99 -12.37 -7.60
C PHE A 14 -6.99 -11.13 -6.69
N VAL A 15 -8.17 -10.75 -6.18
CA VAL A 15 -8.29 -9.61 -5.26
C VAL A 15 -7.50 -9.87 -3.99
N LEU A 16 -7.65 -11.04 -3.39
CA LEU A 16 -6.97 -11.39 -2.14
C LEU A 16 -5.44 -11.47 -2.27
N TYR A 17 -4.92 -12.07 -3.35
CA TYR A 17 -3.47 -12.30 -3.49
C TYR A 17 -2.71 -11.21 -4.25
N ALA A 18 -3.37 -10.36 -5.03
CA ALA A 18 -2.70 -9.30 -5.77
C ALA A 18 -3.16 -7.92 -5.31
N VAL A 19 -4.47 -7.65 -5.35
CA VAL A 19 -5.00 -6.30 -5.14
C VAL A 19 -4.87 -5.85 -3.69
N VAL A 20 -5.28 -6.68 -2.74
CA VAL A 20 -5.20 -6.40 -1.30
C VAL A 20 -3.75 -6.14 -0.85
N PRO A 21 -2.78 -7.05 -1.08
CA PRO A 21 -1.41 -6.82 -0.62
C PRO A 21 -0.75 -5.62 -1.30
N PHE A 22 -0.97 -5.40 -2.59
CA PHE A 22 -0.45 -4.22 -3.29
C PHE A 22 -1.00 -2.93 -2.71
N ASN A 23 -2.31 -2.86 -2.45
CA ASN A 23 -2.94 -1.66 -1.92
C ASN A 23 -2.55 -1.39 -0.46
N LEU A 24 -2.40 -2.44 0.36
CA LEU A 24 -1.89 -2.30 1.73
C LEU A 24 -0.46 -1.75 1.71
N LEU A 25 0.43 -2.35 0.92
CA LEU A 25 1.80 -1.88 0.79
C LEU A 25 1.85 -0.42 0.32
N LYS A 26 1.11 -0.09 -0.74
CA LYS A 26 1.01 1.28 -1.26
C LYS A 26 0.53 2.25 -0.19
N GLY A 27 -0.55 1.91 0.52
CA GLY A 27 -1.11 2.73 1.60
C GLY A 27 -0.09 2.94 2.71
N THR A 28 0.57 1.88 3.17
CA THR A 28 1.62 1.95 4.21
C THR A 28 2.78 2.84 3.78
N ILE A 29 3.28 2.70 2.55
CA ILE A 29 4.39 3.52 2.04
C ILE A 29 3.97 4.99 1.98
N VAL A 30 2.80 5.29 1.42
CA VAL A 30 2.30 6.67 1.32
C VAL A 30 2.11 7.28 2.71
N SER A 31 1.48 6.57 3.64
CA SER A 31 1.30 7.05 5.02
C SER A 31 2.64 7.26 5.73
N ALA A 32 3.59 6.34 5.59
CA ALA A 32 4.92 6.49 6.16
C ALA A 32 5.63 7.73 5.60
N MET A 33 5.58 7.95 4.28
CA MET A 33 6.14 9.15 3.66
C MET A 33 5.49 10.42 4.21
N VAL A 34 4.16 10.47 4.27
CA VAL A 34 3.42 11.64 4.80
C VAL A 34 3.81 11.90 6.26
N ILE A 35 3.90 10.88 7.11
CA ILE A 35 4.31 11.04 8.52
C ILE A 35 5.73 11.60 8.61
N LEU A 36 6.68 11.08 7.83
CA LEU A 36 8.06 11.56 7.83
C LEU A 36 8.18 13.00 7.35
N ILE A 37 7.43 13.36 6.31
CA ILE A 37 7.36 14.71 5.76
C ILE A 37 6.73 15.66 6.79
N TYR A 38 5.59 15.30 7.37
CA TYR A 38 4.92 16.11 8.38
C TYR A 38 5.77 16.30 9.63
N LYS A 39 6.52 15.28 10.07
CA LYS A 39 7.46 15.40 11.19
C LYS A 39 8.55 16.46 10.92
N LYS A 40 9.03 16.59 9.68
CA LYS A 40 10.00 17.62 9.29
C LYS A 40 9.37 19.01 9.11
N LEU A 41 8.12 19.07 8.65
CA LEU A 41 7.39 20.32 8.42
C LEU A 41 6.77 20.90 9.71
N SER A 42 6.42 20.05 10.68
CA SER A 42 5.78 20.43 11.94
C SER A 42 6.48 21.61 12.66
N PRO A 43 7.82 21.66 12.81
CA PRO A 43 8.49 22.79 13.46
C PRO A 43 8.40 24.11 12.68
N ILE A 44 8.19 24.03 11.37
CA ILE A 44 8.07 25.19 10.48
C ILE A 44 6.62 25.71 10.51
N LEU A 45 5.64 24.81 10.60
CA LEU A 45 4.22 25.13 10.55
C LEU A 45 3.61 25.48 11.91
N HIS A 46 4.16 24.98 13.01
CA HIS A 46 3.69 25.27 14.37
C HIS A 46 4.48 26.42 15.05
N ARG A 47 4.93 27.41 14.27
CA ARG A 47 5.32 28.71 14.81
C ARG A 47 4.17 29.69 14.75
#